data_AF-A0A3B9XJS4-F1
#
_entry.id   AF-A0A3B9XJS4-F1
#
_cell.length_a   1.000
_cell.length_b   1.000
_cell.length_c   1.000
_cell.angle_alpha   90.00
_cell.angle_beta   90.00
_cell.angle_gamma   90.00
#
_symmetry.space_group_name_H-M   'P 1'
#
loop_
_entity.id
_entity.type
_entity.pdbx_description
1 polymer ?
#
loop_
_entity_poly.entity_id
_entity_poly.type
_entity_poly.pdbx_seq_one_letter_code
_entity_poly.pdbx_strand_id
1 'polypeptide(L)'
;MKNAALFLCLTLGMSSILMGCSTPEKRVINPPRVGDLNYHKLMLMDLEQMQDQVRKYIRFAKQDFAVADEDPEAEASGFVNLKKALRMIFSRPDAENYVAKLVPEVRRELAVYRSYYRVIDELAEEGIQAFDRSLGVSTVTLATYTFMLENIMGEIQAEARIQPELKATIEKIARADIKVPRDVIQERKLSGMFLTESPSEMAQRILKERLSSQ
;
A
#
# COMPACT_ATOMS: atom_id res chain seq x y z
N MET A 1 59.46 -47.93 44.99
CA MET A 1 60.12 -47.35 43.80
C MET A 1 59.07 -46.68 42.95
N LYS A 2 59.41 -45.46 42.52
CA LYS A 2 58.71 -44.44 41.71
C LYS A 2 57.65 -44.95 40.71
N ASN A 3 56.55 -44.18 40.59
CA ASN A 3 55.83 -43.76 39.37
C ASN A 3 54.38 -43.38 39.77
N ALA A 4 53.67 -42.42 39.20
CA ALA A 4 53.93 -41.27 38.34
C ALA A 4 52.60 -40.47 38.31
N ALA A 5 52.67 -39.19 37.99
CA ALA A 5 51.57 -38.24 37.93
C ALA A 5 50.44 -38.62 36.95
N LEU A 6 49.21 -38.17 37.23
CA LEU A 6 48.34 -37.62 36.19
C LEU A 6 47.26 -36.71 36.83
N PHE A 7 47.46 -35.40 36.68
CA PHE A 7 46.46 -34.36 36.93
C PHE A 7 45.61 -34.24 35.66
N LEU A 8 44.32 -34.57 35.73
CA LEU A 8 43.38 -34.35 34.62
C LEU A 8 42.45 -33.19 35.00
N CYS A 9 42.72 -32.03 34.42
CA CYS A 9 41.90 -30.83 34.50
C CYS A 9 40.88 -30.90 33.35
N LEU A 10 39.61 -31.20 33.65
CA LEU A 10 38.54 -31.18 32.65
C LEU A 10 37.82 -29.83 32.67
N THR A 11 37.88 -29.14 31.54
CA THR A 11 37.39 -27.80 31.27
C THR A 11 35.86 -27.76 31.11
N LEU A 12 35.24 -26.75 31.73
CA LEU A 12 33.86 -26.33 31.53
C LEU A 12 33.65 -25.84 30.09
N GLY A 13 32.84 -26.56 29.31
CA GLY A 13 32.32 -26.09 28.03
C GLY A 13 31.08 -25.22 28.24
N MET A 14 31.25 -23.89 28.30
CA MET A 14 30.16 -22.95 28.09
C MET A 14 29.80 -22.90 26.61
N SER A 15 28.69 -23.55 26.25
CA SER A 15 28.10 -23.46 24.93
C SER A 15 27.18 -22.24 24.88
N SER A 16 27.73 -21.11 24.40
CA SER A 16 26.98 -19.89 24.15
C SER A 16 26.14 -20.07 22.87
N ILE A 17 24.85 -20.39 23.04
CA ILE A 17 23.85 -20.32 21.98
C ILE A 17 23.65 -18.84 21.67
N LEU A 18 24.29 -18.37 20.59
CA LEU A 18 24.02 -17.06 20.00
C LEU A 18 22.63 -17.08 19.36
N MET A 19 21.64 -16.63 20.12
CA MET A 19 20.33 -16.25 19.60
C MET A 19 20.53 -15.03 18.69
N GLY A 20 20.56 -15.28 17.37
CA GLY A 20 20.51 -14.23 16.37
C GLY A 20 19.16 -13.53 16.42
N CYS A 21 19.09 -12.37 17.08
CA CYS A 21 17.98 -11.45 16.94
C CYS A 21 17.94 -10.95 15.49
N SER A 22 17.08 -11.54 14.66
CA SER A 22 16.72 -10.96 13.37
C SER A 22 15.98 -9.64 13.64
N THR A 23 16.67 -8.52 13.49
CA THR A 23 16.04 -7.21 13.50
C THR A 23 15.00 -7.15 12.38
N PRO A 24 13.73 -6.82 12.67
CA PRO A 24 12.73 -6.63 11.63
C PRO A 24 13.16 -5.48 10.73
N GLU A 25 13.34 -5.79 9.45
CA GLU A 25 13.61 -4.82 8.40
C GLU A 25 12.54 -3.73 8.42
N LYS A 26 12.93 -2.50 8.75
CA LYS A 26 12.01 -1.35 8.76
C LYS A 26 11.49 -1.16 7.34
N ARG A 27 10.20 -1.45 7.12
CA ARG A 27 9.50 -1.05 5.90
C ARG A 27 9.69 0.46 5.71
N VAL A 28 10.42 0.86 4.67
CA VAL A 28 10.58 2.27 4.31
C VAL A 28 9.27 2.73 3.67
N ILE A 29 8.35 3.22 4.49
CA ILE A 29 7.13 3.86 4.01
C ILE A 29 7.53 5.28 3.62
N ASN A 30 7.45 5.58 2.32
CA ASN A 30 7.69 6.94 1.86
C ASN A 30 6.58 7.84 2.40
N PRO A 31 6.90 8.96 3.08
CA PRO A 31 5.88 9.87 3.54
C PRO A 31 5.09 10.41 2.34
N PRO A 32 3.80 10.74 2.52
CA PRO A 32 2.98 11.32 1.48
C PRO A 32 3.66 12.58 0.94
N ARG A 33 4.13 12.54 -0.31
CA ARG A 33 4.90 13.64 -0.91
C ARG A 33 3.94 14.68 -1.45
N VAL A 34 4.04 15.89 -0.91
CA VAL A 34 3.37 17.09 -1.45
C VAL A 34 3.79 17.25 -2.91
N GLY A 35 2.85 17.07 -3.85
CA GLY A 35 3.04 17.42 -5.28
C GLY A 35 2.99 16.26 -6.30
N ASP A 36 3.02 14.99 -5.88
CA ASP A 36 3.10 13.88 -6.86
C ASP A 36 1.74 13.51 -7.49
N LEU A 37 0.64 13.63 -6.75
CA LEU A 37 -0.70 13.26 -7.22
C LEU A 37 -1.74 14.25 -6.71
N ASN A 38 -2.48 14.83 -7.65
CA ASN A 38 -3.60 15.74 -7.41
C ASN A 38 -4.78 15.21 -8.23
N TYR A 39 -5.86 14.83 -7.55
CA TYR A 39 -7.04 14.26 -8.20
C TYR A 39 -7.62 15.19 -9.29
N HIS A 40 -7.52 16.52 -9.15
CA HIS A 40 -7.93 17.48 -10.19
C HIS A 40 -7.25 17.20 -11.52
N LYS A 41 -5.94 16.96 -11.50
CA LYS A 41 -5.17 16.67 -12.71
C LYS A 41 -5.58 15.31 -13.31
N LEU A 42 -5.87 14.33 -12.46
CA LEU A 42 -6.30 12.99 -12.88
C LEU A 42 -7.73 12.94 -13.40
N MET A 43 -8.59 13.88 -12.97
CA MET A 43 -9.95 14.04 -13.49
C MET A 43 -9.95 14.63 -14.90
N LEU A 44 -8.95 15.43 -15.25
CA LEU A 44 -8.80 16.00 -16.60
C LEU A 44 -8.25 15.00 -17.62
N MET A 45 -7.69 13.87 -17.16
CA MET A 45 -7.22 12.81 -18.03
C MET A 45 -8.37 11.90 -18.44
N ASP A 46 -8.51 11.70 -19.76
CA ASP A 46 -9.41 10.69 -20.30
C ASP A 46 -8.85 9.27 -20.12
N LEU A 47 -9.63 8.26 -20.53
CA LEU A 47 -9.28 6.85 -20.37
C LEU A 47 -8.03 6.48 -21.17
N GLU A 48 -7.85 7.03 -22.37
CA GLU A 48 -6.71 6.73 -23.22
C GLU A 48 -5.42 7.29 -22.61
N GLN A 49 -5.45 8.54 -22.16
CA GLN A 49 -4.34 9.19 -21.45
C GLN A 49 -3.98 8.46 -20.15
N MET A 50 -4.97 8.06 -19.36
CA MET A 50 -4.74 7.26 -18.14
C MET A 50 -4.12 5.90 -18.48
N GLN A 51 -4.65 5.22 -19.50
CA GLN A 51 -4.15 3.92 -19.94
C GLN A 51 -2.70 4.03 -20.45
N ASP A 52 -2.35 5.09 -21.16
CA ASP A 52 -0.99 5.34 -21.63
C ASP A 52 -0.01 5.58 -20.47
N GLN A 53 -0.41 6.34 -19.44
CA GLN A 53 0.41 6.51 -18.24
C GLN A 53 0.58 5.19 -17.47
N VAL A 54 -0.48 4.39 -17.33
CA VAL A 54 -0.41 3.06 -16.70
C VAL A 54 0.56 2.16 -17.46
N ARG A 55 0.42 2.06 -18.79
CA ARG A 55 1.31 1.27 -19.65
C ARG A 55 2.75 1.74 -19.61
N LYS A 56 2.98 3.05 -19.50
CA LYS A 56 4.31 3.62 -19.31
C LYS A 56 4.97 3.12 -18.03
N TYR A 57 4.26 3.15 -16.90
CA TYR A 57 4.79 2.61 -15.63
C TYR A 57 4.99 1.09 -15.67
N ILE A 58 4.10 0.34 -16.31
CA ILE A 58 4.30 -1.11 -16.52
C ILE A 58 5.55 -1.38 -17.36
N ARG A 59 5.78 -0.58 -18.41
CA ARG A 59 6.97 -0.72 -19.25
C ARG A 59 8.26 -0.46 -18.45
N PHE A 60 8.29 0.60 -17.65
CA PHE A 60 9.42 0.86 -16.76
C PHE A 60 9.63 -0.27 -15.76
N ALA A 61 8.56 -0.78 -15.15
CA ALA A 61 8.66 -1.93 -14.25
C ALA A 61 9.24 -3.17 -14.94
N LYS A 62 8.80 -3.49 -16.16
CA LYS A 62 9.33 -4.62 -16.94
C LYS A 62 10.80 -4.46 -17.30
N GLN A 63 11.23 -3.23 -17.60
CA GLN A 63 12.65 -2.94 -17.86
C GLN A 63 13.48 -3.17 -16.61
N ASP A 64 13.01 -2.69 -15.46
CA ASP A 64 13.69 -2.87 -14.17
C ASP A 64 13.75 -4.36 -13.78
N PHE A 65 12.66 -5.11 -13.94
CA PHE A 65 12.65 -6.54 -13.65
C PHE A 65 13.52 -7.38 -14.59
N ALA A 66 13.77 -6.93 -15.81
CA ALA A 66 14.59 -7.66 -16.78
C ALA A 66 16.09 -7.69 -16.38
N VAL A 67 16.52 -6.76 -15.53
CA VAL A 67 17.92 -6.67 -15.04
C VAL A 67 18.02 -6.96 -13.54
N ALA A 68 16.94 -7.42 -12.91
CA ALA A 68 16.88 -7.66 -11.47
C ALA A 68 17.87 -8.73 -10.97
N ASP A 69 18.23 -9.70 -11.82
CA ASP A 69 19.24 -10.72 -11.49
C ASP A 69 20.65 -10.12 -11.35
N GLU A 70 20.91 -8.98 -12.02
CA GLU A 70 22.19 -8.27 -12.01
C GLU A 70 22.20 -7.11 -11.00
N ASP A 71 21.04 -6.49 -10.76
CA ASP A 71 20.86 -5.35 -9.86
C ASP A 71 19.60 -5.54 -8.96
N PRO A 72 19.77 -5.95 -7.69
CA PRO A 72 18.66 -6.08 -6.76
C PRO A 72 17.88 -4.78 -6.50
N GLU A 73 18.50 -3.61 -6.71
CA GLU A 73 17.79 -2.32 -6.58
C GLU A 73 16.79 -2.11 -7.72
N ALA A 74 17.04 -2.72 -8.88
CA ALA A 74 16.12 -2.69 -10.02
C ALA A 74 14.81 -3.42 -9.69
N GLU A 75 14.85 -4.56 -8.97
CA GLU A 75 13.62 -5.24 -8.56
C GLU A 75 12.73 -4.32 -7.70
N ALA A 76 13.34 -3.64 -6.72
CA ALA A 76 12.63 -2.67 -5.89
C ALA A 76 12.06 -1.51 -6.72
N SER A 77 12.83 -0.99 -7.68
CA SER A 77 12.36 0.04 -8.63
C SER A 77 11.16 -0.44 -9.45
N GLY A 78 11.17 -1.69 -9.90
CA GLY A 78 10.07 -2.30 -10.64
C GLY A 78 8.76 -2.28 -9.85
N PHE A 79 8.81 -2.68 -8.57
CA PHE A 79 7.64 -2.57 -7.68
C PHE A 79 7.22 -1.13 -7.41
N VAL A 80 8.15 -0.19 -7.30
CA VAL A 80 7.85 1.25 -7.16
C VAL A 80 7.06 1.75 -8.37
N ASN A 81 7.42 1.32 -9.59
CA ASN A 81 6.72 1.70 -10.81
C ASN A 81 5.31 1.11 -10.88
N LEU A 82 5.12 -0.17 -10.53
CA LEU A 82 3.78 -0.77 -10.45
C LEU A 82 2.91 -0.13 -9.37
N LYS A 83 3.50 0.20 -8.21
CA LYS A 83 2.81 0.93 -7.14
C LYS A 83 2.38 2.33 -7.60
N LYS A 84 3.22 3.06 -8.33
CA LYS A 84 2.85 4.37 -8.92
C LYS A 84 1.65 4.26 -9.86
N ALA A 85 1.58 3.20 -10.67
CA ALA A 85 0.44 2.96 -11.55
C ALA A 85 -0.87 2.76 -10.76
N LEU A 86 -0.87 1.88 -9.75
CA LEU A 86 -2.04 1.69 -8.89
C LEU A 86 -2.42 2.94 -8.11
N ARG A 87 -1.44 3.64 -7.54
CA ARG A 87 -1.65 4.90 -6.82
C ARG A 87 -2.38 5.90 -7.71
N MET A 88 -1.93 6.09 -8.95
CA MET A 88 -2.56 6.98 -9.92
C MET A 88 -4.00 6.57 -10.26
N ILE A 89 -4.26 5.27 -10.44
CA ILE A 89 -5.62 4.76 -10.73
C ILE A 89 -6.56 5.04 -9.54
N PHE A 90 -6.12 4.73 -8.32
CA PHE A 90 -6.95 4.88 -7.12
C PHE A 90 -7.12 6.34 -6.68
N SER A 91 -6.20 7.25 -7.00
CA SER A 91 -6.25 8.66 -6.56
C SER A 91 -7.30 9.55 -7.24
N ARG A 92 -8.19 9.02 -8.10
CA ARG A 92 -9.24 9.81 -8.80
C ARG A 92 -10.66 9.33 -8.45
N PRO A 93 -11.69 10.18 -8.53
CA PRO A 93 -13.07 9.72 -8.45
C PRO A 93 -13.40 8.69 -9.55
N ASP A 94 -14.07 7.58 -9.18
CA ASP A 94 -14.34 6.47 -10.10
C ASP A 94 -15.69 6.55 -10.84
N ALA A 95 -16.05 7.73 -11.35
CA ALA A 95 -17.36 7.94 -12.00
C ALA A 95 -17.54 7.14 -13.31
N GLU A 96 -16.45 6.84 -14.01
CA GLU A 96 -16.44 6.15 -15.31
C GLU A 96 -15.88 4.71 -15.23
N ASN A 97 -15.81 4.16 -14.02
CA ASN A 97 -15.34 2.80 -13.74
C ASN A 97 -13.93 2.53 -14.29
N TYR A 98 -12.99 3.45 -14.03
CA TYR A 98 -11.58 3.33 -14.46
C TYR A 98 -10.86 2.30 -13.63
N VAL A 99 -11.22 2.15 -12.35
CA VAL A 99 -10.64 1.14 -11.47
C VAL A 99 -10.79 -0.25 -12.09
N ALA A 100 -12.02 -0.66 -12.43
CA ALA A 100 -12.26 -1.97 -13.03
C ALA A 100 -11.62 -2.15 -14.43
N LYS A 101 -11.37 -1.05 -15.16
CA LYS A 101 -10.75 -1.10 -16.50
C LYS A 101 -9.23 -1.21 -16.44
N LEU A 102 -8.58 -0.49 -15.51
CA LEU A 102 -7.13 -0.30 -15.49
C LEU A 102 -6.41 -1.18 -14.45
N VAL A 103 -7.03 -1.45 -13.30
CA VAL A 103 -6.42 -2.30 -12.25
C VAL A 103 -6.06 -3.70 -12.74
N PRO A 104 -6.88 -4.40 -13.56
CA PRO A 104 -6.55 -5.75 -14.00
C PRO A 104 -5.20 -5.85 -14.73
N GLU A 105 -4.79 -4.81 -15.46
CA GLU A 105 -3.50 -4.80 -16.15
C GLU A 105 -2.33 -4.78 -15.16
N VAL A 106 -2.36 -3.87 -14.19
CA VAL A 106 -1.30 -3.76 -13.17
C VAL A 106 -1.31 -4.96 -12.22
N ARG A 107 -2.50 -5.47 -11.88
CA ARG A 107 -2.68 -6.65 -11.03
C ARG A 107 -2.03 -7.90 -11.64
N ARG A 108 -2.15 -8.10 -12.97
CA ARG A 108 -1.48 -9.23 -13.66
C ARG A 108 0.03 -9.18 -13.48
N GLU A 109 0.64 -8.00 -13.64
CA GLU A 109 2.08 -7.82 -13.48
C GLU A 109 2.52 -8.07 -12.02
N LEU A 110 1.77 -7.57 -11.04
CA LEU A 110 2.04 -7.82 -9.62
C LEU A 110 1.81 -9.27 -9.18
N ALA A 111 0.90 -9.99 -9.85
CA ALA A 111 0.56 -11.38 -9.54
C ALA A 111 1.72 -12.34 -9.83
N VAL A 112 2.54 -12.05 -10.85
CA VAL A 112 3.76 -12.81 -11.18
C VAL A 112 4.68 -12.93 -9.95
N TYR A 113 4.74 -11.86 -9.15
CA TYR A 113 5.59 -11.76 -7.96
C TYR A 113 4.81 -11.89 -6.64
N ARG A 114 3.55 -12.35 -6.68
CA ARG A 114 2.66 -12.45 -5.49
C ARG A 114 2.60 -11.19 -4.63
N SER A 115 2.81 -10.03 -5.25
CA SER A 115 3.03 -8.75 -4.55
C SER A 115 1.80 -7.85 -4.54
N TYR A 116 0.71 -8.25 -5.19
CA TYR A 116 -0.50 -7.42 -5.31
C TYR A 116 -1.07 -7.01 -3.95
N TYR A 117 -1.31 -7.96 -3.03
CA TYR A 117 -1.86 -7.66 -1.71
C TYR A 117 -0.92 -6.79 -0.87
N ARG A 118 0.40 -7.04 -0.95
CA ARG A 118 1.41 -6.20 -0.29
C ARG A 118 1.33 -4.76 -0.77
N VAL A 119 1.26 -4.54 -2.09
CA VAL A 119 1.20 -3.19 -2.66
C VAL A 119 -0.11 -2.48 -2.29
N ILE A 120 -1.23 -3.20 -2.25
CA ILE A 120 -2.51 -2.65 -1.76
C ILE A 120 -2.41 -2.21 -0.30
N ASP A 121 -1.81 -3.05 0.56
CA ASP A 121 -1.62 -2.73 1.98
C ASP A 121 -0.71 -1.50 2.17
N GLU A 122 0.38 -1.42 1.39
CA GLU A 122 1.28 -0.26 1.39
C GLU A 122 0.59 1.03 0.94
N LEU A 123 -0.26 0.97 -0.09
CA LEU A 123 -1.02 2.14 -0.56
C LEU A 123 -2.07 2.56 0.47
N ALA A 124 -2.77 1.61 1.09
CA ALA A 124 -3.71 1.92 2.17
C ALA A 124 -2.98 2.59 3.35
N GLU A 125 -1.79 2.11 3.71
CA GLU A 125 -0.97 2.70 4.75
C GLU A 125 -0.46 4.10 4.40
N GLU A 126 -0.04 4.33 3.15
CA GLU A 126 0.29 5.67 2.62
C GLU A 126 -0.93 6.62 2.78
N GLY A 127 -2.12 6.15 2.41
CA GLY A 127 -3.36 6.93 2.52
C GLY A 127 -3.76 7.24 3.96
N ILE A 128 -3.59 6.29 4.89
CA ILE A 128 -3.85 6.50 6.32
C ILE A 128 -2.87 7.54 6.88
N GLN A 129 -1.58 7.41 6.59
CA GLN A 129 -0.54 8.31 7.12
C GLN A 129 -0.74 9.76 6.67
N ALA A 130 -1.32 9.99 5.49
CA ALA A 130 -1.63 11.34 5.03
C ALA A 130 -2.53 12.14 5.97
N PHE A 131 -3.34 11.49 6.81
CA PHE A 131 -4.20 12.15 7.80
C PHE A 131 -3.52 12.42 9.14
N ASP A 132 -2.24 12.09 9.29
CA ASP A 132 -1.46 12.52 10.45
C ASP A 132 -1.30 14.05 10.44
N ARG A 133 -1.83 14.70 11.47
CA ARG A 133 -1.83 16.16 11.61
C ARG A 133 -0.42 16.75 11.65
N SER A 134 0.58 15.99 12.08
CA SER A 134 1.97 16.43 12.14
C SER A 134 2.59 16.66 10.76
N LEU A 135 2.03 16.06 9.71
CA LEU A 135 2.56 16.15 8.34
C LEU A 135 2.12 17.41 7.59
N GLY A 136 1.10 18.14 8.07
CA GLY A 136 0.65 19.40 7.45
C GLY A 136 0.22 19.26 5.99
N VAL A 137 -0.36 18.12 5.62
CA VAL A 137 -0.76 17.80 4.24
C VAL A 137 -1.85 18.76 3.75
N SER A 138 -1.76 19.22 2.49
CA SER A 138 -2.73 20.16 1.92
C SER A 138 -4.12 19.55 1.71
N THR A 139 -5.16 20.38 1.76
CA THR A 139 -6.57 19.97 1.58
C THR A 139 -6.80 19.14 0.31
N VAL A 140 -6.24 19.57 -0.82
CA VAL A 140 -6.35 18.85 -2.11
C VAL A 140 -5.68 17.47 -2.06
N THR A 141 -4.54 17.38 -1.36
CA THR A 141 -3.82 16.12 -1.21
C THR A 141 -4.60 15.16 -0.30
N LEU A 142 -5.18 15.65 0.79
CA LEU A 142 -6.08 14.87 1.64
C LEU A 142 -7.32 14.38 0.88
N ALA A 143 -7.92 15.23 0.03
CA ALA A 143 -9.02 14.83 -0.84
C ALA A 143 -8.60 13.68 -1.78
N THR A 144 -7.41 13.79 -2.39
CA THR A 144 -6.81 12.76 -3.25
C THR A 144 -6.65 11.43 -2.51
N TYR A 145 -6.11 11.46 -1.29
CA TYR A 145 -5.97 10.26 -0.45
C TYR A 145 -7.32 9.70 0.02
N THR A 146 -8.35 10.55 0.16
CA THR A 146 -9.71 10.07 0.46
C THR A 146 -10.25 9.22 -0.68
N PHE A 147 -10.15 9.70 -1.94
CA PHE A 147 -10.53 8.89 -3.11
C PHE A 147 -9.72 7.60 -3.21
N MET A 148 -8.42 7.67 -2.92
CA MET A 148 -7.54 6.51 -2.94
C MET A 148 -8.02 5.40 -1.99
N LEU A 149 -8.33 5.75 -0.74
CA LEU A 149 -8.83 4.78 0.24
C LEU A 149 -10.21 4.24 -0.14
N GLU A 150 -11.13 5.10 -0.60
CA GLU A 150 -12.47 4.71 -1.07
C GLU A 150 -12.39 3.69 -2.22
N ASN A 151 -11.56 3.97 -3.23
CA ASN A 151 -11.40 3.10 -4.39
C ASN A 151 -10.68 1.79 -4.06
N ILE A 152 -9.66 1.82 -3.18
CA ILE A 152 -9.00 0.59 -2.70
C ILE A 152 -10.04 -0.32 -2.04
N MET A 153 -10.84 0.20 -1.11
CA MET A 153 -11.89 -0.58 -0.45
C MET A 153 -12.94 -1.07 -1.45
N GLY A 154 -13.32 -0.22 -2.40
CA GLY A 154 -14.25 -0.55 -3.47
C GLY A 154 -13.79 -1.75 -4.31
N GLU A 155 -12.50 -1.79 -4.65
CA GLU A 155 -11.86 -2.86 -5.42
C GLU A 155 -11.76 -4.17 -4.62
N ILE A 156 -11.24 -4.12 -3.39
CA ILE A 156 -10.84 -5.34 -2.69
C ILE A 156 -11.96 -5.98 -1.84
N GLN A 157 -13.06 -5.27 -1.57
CA GLN A 157 -14.11 -5.74 -0.64
C GLN A 157 -14.71 -7.10 -0.99
N ALA A 158 -14.86 -7.43 -2.28
CA ALA A 158 -15.45 -8.71 -2.69
C ALA A 158 -14.50 -9.87 -2.37
N GLU A 159 -13.21 -9.67 -2.63
CA GLU A 159 -12.15 -10.66 -2.44
C GLU A 159 -11.71 -10.77 -0.97
N ALA A 160 -11.83 -9.70 -0.19
CA ALA A 160 -11.57 -9.68 1.25
C ALA A 160 -12.43 -10.68 2.06
N ARG A 161 -13.52 -11.21 1.47
CA ARG A 161 -14.30 -12.31 2.06
C ARG A 161 -13.52 -13.61 2.18
N ILE A 162 -12.58 -13.83 1.26
CA ILE A 162 -11.84 -15.09 1.12
C ILE A 162 -10.33 -14.91 1.27
N GLN A 163 -9.80 -13.69 1.15
CA GLN A 163 -8.38 -13.37 1.32
C GLN A 163 -8.17 -12.59 2.64
N PRO A 164 -7.60 -13.22 3.68
CA PRO A 164 -7.36 -12.58 4.98
C PRO A 164 -6.49 -11.33 4.91
N GLU A 165 -5.52 -11.27 4.01
CA GLU A 165 -4.62 -10.14 3.84
C GLU A 165 -5.39 -8.89 3.42
N LEU A 166 -6.33 -9.02 2.47
CA LEU A 166 -7.17 -7.91 2.03
C LEU A 166 -8.18 -7.49 3.10
N LYS A 167 -8.72 -8.45 3.87
CA LYS A 167 -9.55 -8.15 5.04
C LYS A 167 -8.77 -7.34 6.07
N ALA A 168 -7.54 -7.73 6.37
CA ALA A 168 -6.68 -7.03 7.31
C ALA A 168 -6.40 -5.59 6.86
N THR A 169 -6.26 -5.32 5.56
CA THR A 169 -6.15 -3.96 5.03
C THR A 169 -7.41 -3.13 5.30
N ILE A 170 -8.62 -3.67 5.09
CA ILE A 170 -9.88 -2.95 5.41
C ILE A 170 -9.98 -2.71 6.92
N GLU A 171 -9.64 -3.70 7.75
CA GLU A 171 -9.60 -3.54 9.21
C GLU A 171 -8.57 -2.50 9.67
N LYS A 172 -7.44 -2.37 8.96
CA LYS A 172 -6.44 -1.32 9.22
C LYS A 172 -7.06 0.07 8.97
N ILE A 173 -7.74 0.27 7.83
CA ILE A 173 -8.43 1.53 7.50
C ILE A 173 -9.54 1.84 8.52
N ALA A 174 -10.32 0.84 8.91
CA ALA A 174 -11.40 0.99 9.90
C ALA A 174 -10.88 1.44 11.27
N ARG A 175 -9.73 0.91 11.71
CA ARG A 175 -9.09 1.21 13.00
C ARG A 175 -8.33 2.53 13.02
N ALA A 176 -8.04 3.11 11.87
CA ALA A 176 -7.31 4.37 11.77
C ALA A 176 -8.10 5.61 12.25
N ASP A 177 -9.42 5.49 12.45
CA ASP A 177 -10.32 6.57 12.89
C ASP A 177 -10.14 7.89 12.11
N ILE A 178 -10.06 7.79 10.79
CA ILE A 178 -9.80 8.91 9.89
C ILE A 178 -10.96 9.92 10.00
N LYS A 179 -10.65 11.12 10.48
CA LYS A 179 -11.59 12.26 10.47
C LYS A 179 -11.27 13.14 9.27
N VAL A 180 -12.14 13.12 8.26
CA VAL A 180 -12.00 13.97 7.08
C VAL A 180 -12.29 15.43 7.47
N PRO A 181 -11.33 16.35 7.31
CA PRO A 181 -11.52 17.76 7.65
C PRO A 181 -12.65 18.43 6.84
N ARG A 182 -13.28 19.46 7.41
CA ARG A 182 -14.43 20.15 6.77
C ARG A 182 -14.07 20.83 5.45
N ASP A 183 -12.86 21.39 5.37
CA ASP A 183 -12.30 21.98 4.16
C ASP A 183 -12.12 20.93 3.05
N VAL A 184 -11.72 19.69 3.39
CA VAL A 184 -11.64 18.58 2.41
C VAL A 184 -13.02 18.19 1.90
N ILE A 185 -14.03 18.14 2.79
CA ILE A 185 -15.43 17.89 2.40
C ILE A 185 -15.94 19.00 1.47
N GLN A 186 -15.65 20.26 1.79
CA GLN A 186 -16.04 21.42 0.97
C GLN A 186 -15.34 21.40 -0.39
N GLU A 187 -14.05 21.14 -0.43
CA GLU A 187 -13.24 21.00 -1.65
C GLU A 187 -13.83 19.96 -2.60
N ARG A 188 -14.11 18.75 -2.10
CA ARG A 188 -14.74 17.67 -2.87
C ARG A 188 -16.14 18.05 -3.36
N LYS A 189 -16.92 18.74 -2.53
CA LYS A 189 -18.26 19.21 -2.91
C LYS A 189 -18.21 20.27 -4.02
N LEU A 190 -17.29 21.21 -3.94
CA LEU A 190 -17.14 22.28 -4.94
C LEU A 190 -16.62 21.76 -6.28
N SER A 191 -15.78 20.73 -6.25
CA SER A 191 -15.07 20.23 -7.44
C SER A 191 -15.89 19.25 -8.29
N GLY A 192 -16.88 18.59 -7.70
CA GLY A 192 -17.75 17.66 -8.44
C GLY A 192 -18.95 17.17 -7.66
N MET A 193 -19.36 17.88 -6.61
CA MET A 193 -20.45 17.49 -5.70
C MET A 193 -20.26 16.10 -5.10
N PHE A 194 -19.02 15.66 -4.90
CA PHE A 194 -18.74 14.34 -4.37
C PHE A 194 -19.24 14.23 -2.93
N LEU A 195 -20.04 13.20 -2.68
CA LEU A 195 -20.35 12.80 -1.31
C LEU A 195 -19.05 12.34 -0.65
N THR A 196 -18.81 12.84 0.55
CA THR A 196 -17.63 12.51 1.33
C THR A 196 -18.10 11.78 2.57
N GLU A 197 -17.82 10.49 2.62
CA GLU A 197 -17.89 9.71 3.84
C GLU A 197 -16.47 9.60 4.42
N SER A 198 -16.33 9.41 5.73
CA SER A 198 -15.03 9.02 6.27
C SER A 198 -14.61 7.65 5.72
N PRO A 199 -13.37 7.47 5.24
CA PRO A 199 -12.86 6.16 4.86
C PRO A 199 -12.96 5.12 5.98
N SER A 200 -12.77 5.52 7.24
CA SER A 200 -12.91 4.60 8.38
C SER A 200 -14.36 4.19 8.62
N GLU A 201 -15.33 5.10 8.47
CA GLU A 201 -16.76 4.78 8.58
C GLU A 201 -17.20 3.82 7.46
N MET A 202 -16.76 4.09 6.22
CA MET A 202 -16.98 3.21 5.08
C MET A 202 -16.40 1.81 5.31
N ALA A 203 -15.16 1.73 5.82
CA ALA A 203 -14.50 0.47 6.15
C ALA A 203 -15.28 -0.32 7.22
N GLN A 204 -15.74 0.34 8.27
CA GLN A 204 -16.56 -0.27 9.33
C GLN A 204 -17.87 -0.83 8.77
N ARG A 205 -18.53 -0.09 7.88
CA ARG A 205 -19.74 -0.58 7.21
C ARG A 205 -19.46 -1.82 6.36
N ILE A 206 -18.40 -1.81 5.55
CA ILE A 206 -18.01 -2.98 4.74
C ILE A 206 -17.76 -4.20 5.63
N LEU A 207 -17.03 -4.03 6.75
CA LEU A 207 -16.77 -5.11 7.70
C LEU A 207 -18.06 -5.66 8.31
N LYS A 208 -18.97 -4.78 8.74
CA LYS A 208 -20.23 -5.15 9.37
C LYS A 208 -21.20 -5.83 8.39
N GLU A 209 -21.35 -5.32 7.18
CA GLU A 209 -22.39 -5.77 6.25
C GLU A 209 -21.95 -6.91 5.34
N ARG A 210 -20.65 -6.96 5.00
CA ARG A 210 -20.16 -7.81 3.92
C ARG A 210 -19.16 -8.87 4.36
N LEU A 211 -18.56 -8.72 5.55
CA LEU A 211 -17.46 -9.58 6.04
C LEU A 211 -17.77 -10.25 7.39
N SER A 212 -18.91 -9.98 8.02
CA SER A 212 -19.37 -10.59 9.29
C SER A 212 -20.29 -11.79 9.10
N SER A 213 -20.75 -12.07 7.89
CA SER A 213 -21.77 -13.09 7.58
C SER A 213 -21.18 -14.48 7.30
N GLN A 214 -20.04 -14.82 7.90
CA GLN A 214 -19.41 -16.15 7.86
C GLN A 214 -18.95 -16.53 9.26
#